data_AF-A0A9C7UJP1-F1
#
_entry.id   AF-A0A9C7UJP1-F1
#
_cell.length_a   1.000
_cell.length_b   1.000
_cell.length_c   1.000
_cell.angle_alpha   90.00
_cell.angle_beta   90.00
_cell.angle_gamma   90.00
#
_symmetry.space_group_name_H-M   'P 1'
#
loop_
_entity.id
_entity.type
_entity.pdbx_description
1 polymer ?
#
loop_
_entity_poly.entity_id
_entity_poly.type
_entity_poly.pdbx_seq_one_letter_code
_entity_poly.pdbx_strand_id
1 'polypeptide(L)'
;MVDWFGFRYGPGRELRRKDEAVSITVLTSDGGEGYSKPMISTGYTRISMPTNSPGQSAEELAEQLNVTVRTRTRVRVSIRSAGGHLEGGEALPYSELGLALGAELIRPPLVATRLGDVLGVNDPDDYRRFQGSAGRQKKQKVAIIGAG
;
A
#
# COMPACT_ATOMS: atom_id res chain seq x y z
N MET A 1 -17.05 -5.54 -1.68
CA MET A 1 -15.79 -6.06 -1.14
C MET A 1 -14.72 -5.79 -2.20
N VAL A 2 -13.96 -4.70 -2.04
CA VAL A 2 -12.97 -4.31 -3.06
C VAL A 2 -11.67 -5.05 -2.75
N ASP A 3 -11.29 -5.96 -3.63
CA ASP A 3 -10.02 -6.67 -3.57
C ASP A 3 -8.92 -5.74 -4.10
N TRP A 4 -8.13 -5.18 -3.20
CA TRP A 4 -7.07 -4.22 -3.51
C TRP A 4 -5.84 -4.87 -4.16
N PHE A 5 -5.71 -6.20 -4.06
CA PHE A 5 -4.67 -6.97 -4.75
C PHE A 5 -4.78 -6.77 -6.27
N GLY A 6 -6.02 -6.75 -6.79
CA GLY A 6 -6.31 -6.52 -8.20
C GLY A 6 -6.00 -5.10 -8.67
N PHE A 7 -6.00 -4.10 -7.79
CA PHE A 7 -5.80 -2.71 -8.23
C PHE A 7 -4.32 -2.38 -8.48
N ARG A 8 -3.41 -2.91 -7.66
CA ARG A 8 -1.97 -2.68 -7.78
C ARG A 8 -1.34 -3.46 -8.93
N TYR A 9 -1.59 -4.77 -9.01
CA TYR A 9 -0.94 -5.66 -9.97
C TYR A 9 -1.85 -6.13 -11.11
N GLY A 10 -3.17 -5.99 -10.98
CA GLY A 10 -4.13 -6.43 -12.00
C GLY A 10 -3.92 -5.77 -13.37
N PRO A 11 -3.75 -4.44 -13.47
CA PRO A 11 -3.45 -3.80 -14.75
C PRO A 11 -2.18 -4.35 -15.41
N GLY A 12 -1.11 -4.54 -14.64
CA GLY A 12 0.15 -5.12 -15.14
C GLY A 12 -0.02 -6.56 -15.61
N ARG A 13 -0.81 -7.37 -14.88
CA ARG A 13 -1.11 -8.75 -15.27
C ARG A 13 -1.89 -8.84 -16.58
N GLU A 14 -2.90 -7.99 -16.76
CA GLU A 14 -3.68 -7.97 -18.00
C GLU A 14 -2.88 -7.43 -19.18
N LEU A 15 -1.97 -6.47 -18.95
CA LEU A 15 -1.05 -6.00 -19.98
C LEU A 15 -0.07 -7.09 -20.40
N ARG A 16 0.53 -7.80 -19.44
CA ARG A 16 1.42 -8.96 -19.69
C ARG A 16 0.73 -10.08 -20.49
N ARG A 17 -0.56 -10.31 -20.27
CA ARG A 17 -1.35 -11.30 -21.04
C ARG A 17 -1.54 -10.89 -22.51
N LYS A 18 -1.49 -9.59 -22.81
CA LYS A 18 -1.63 -9.06 -24.17
C LYS A 18 -0.30 -8.91 -24.89
N ASP A 19 0.76 -8.61 -24.15
CA ASP A 19 2.11 -8.43 -24.67
C ASP A 19 3.13 -8.97 -23.67
N GLU A 20 3.83 -10.03 -24.05
CA GLU A 20 4.86 -10.68 -23.22
C GLU A 20 6.19 -9.94 -23.23
N ALA A 21 6.44 -9.03 -24.18
CA ALA A 21 7.70 -8.31 -24.33
C ALA A 21 7.70 -6.92 -23.68
N VAL A 22 6.51 -6.39 -23.35
CA VAL A 22 6.40 -5.07 -22.73
C VAL A 22 7.12 -5.01 -21.38
N SER A 23 7.92 -3.95 -21.21
CA SER A 23 8.58 -3.64 -19.94
C SER A 23 7.59 -2.94 -19.01
N ILE A 24 7.33 -3.53 -17.84
CA ILE A 24 6.39 -2.99 -16.85
C ILE A 24 7.16 -2.69 -15.57
N THR A 25 7.04 -1.45 -15.09
CA THR A 25 7.57 -1.02 -13.79
C THR A 25 6.43 -0.62 -12.86
N VAL A 26 6.36 -1.23 -11.69
CA VAL A 26 5.41 -0.90 -10.62
C VAL A 26 6.16 -0.15 -9.54
N LEU A 27 5.66 1.04 -9.19
CA LEU A 27 6.19 1.86 -8.10
C LEU A 27 5.22 1.84 -6.93
N THR A 28 5.73 1.64 -5.71
CA THR A 28 4.91 1.67 -4.51
C THR A 28 5.60 2.32 -3.33
N SER A 29 4.84 3.08 -2.54
CA SER A 29 5.32 3.69 -1.31
C SER A 29 5.43 2.73 -0.12
N ASP A 30 4.72 1.60 -0.17
CA ASP A 30 4.72 0.57 0.89
C ASP A 30 5.70 -0.58 0.55
N GLY A 31 5.60 -1.70 1.29
CA GLY A 31 6.42 -2.90 1.06
C GLY A 31 6.08 -3.68 -0.22
N GLY A 32 5.01 -3.32 -0.94
CA GLY A 32 4.63 -3.94 -2.21
C GLY A 32 4.07 -5.35 -2.10
N GLU A 33 3.91 -5.90 -0.89
CA GLU A 33 3.31 -7.21 -0.69
C GLU A 33 1.86 -7.20 -1.21
N GLY A 34 1.45 -8.33 -1.75
CA GLY A 34 0.06 -8.54 -2.11
C GLY A 34 -0.81 -8.66 -0.86
N TYR A 35 -1.75 -7.73 -0.68
CA TYR A 35 -2.71 -7.79 0.43
C TYR A 35 -4.10 -7.31 0.01
N SER A 36 -5.13 -7.82 0.69
CA SER A 36 -6.49 -7.29 0.55
C SER A 36 -6.84 -6.42 1.77
N LYS A 37 -7.29 -5.18 1.56
CA LYS A 37 -7.74 -4.30 2.66
C LYS A 37 -8.83 -4.92 3.57
N PRO A 38 -9.76 -5.77 3.08
CA PRO A 38 -10.67 -6.51 3.96
C PRO A 38 -9.95 -7.37 5.00
N MET A 39 -8.75 -7.90 4.70
CA MET A 39 -7.96 -8.65 5.69
C MET A 39 -7.49 -7.77 6.83
N ILE A 40 -7.09 -6.52 6.57
CA ILE A 40 -6.66 -5.59 7.63
C ILE A 40 -7.82 -5.23 8.55
N SER A 41 -9.00 -4.90 8.00
CA SER A 41 -10.18 -4.53 8.80
C SER A 41 -10.79 -5.70 9.60
N THR A 42 -10.60 -6.95 9.17
CA THR A 42 -11.11 -8.15 9.86
C THR A 42 -10.03 -8.91 10.64
N GLY A 43 -8.79 -8.46 10.57
CA GLY A 43 -7.62 -9.14 11.15
C GLY A 43 -7.55 -9.07 12.67
N TYR A 44 -8.27 -8.14 13.30
CA TYR A 44 -8.27 -8.01 14.77
C TYR A 44 -9.24 -8.98 15.46
N THR A 45 -10.37 -9.33 14.83
CA THR A 45 -11.34 -10.29 15.38
C THR A 45 -10.91 -11.74 15.18
N ARG A 46 -10.13 -12.04 14.14
CA ARG A 46 -9.39 -13.30 14.03
C ARG A 46 -8.11 -13.16 14.86
N ILE A 47 -8.10 -13.75 16.06
CA ILE A 47 -6.95 -13.86 16.98
C ILE A 47 -5.66 -14.40 16.30
N SER A 48 -5.80 -14.90 15.07
CA SER A 48 -4.76 -15.39 14.18
C SER A 48 -4.65 -14.50 12.94
N MET A 49 -4.08 -13.31 13.09
CA MET A 49 -3.17 -12.83 12.06
C MET A 49 -1.80 -13.41 12.45
N PRO A 50 -1.31 -14.46 11.77
CA PRO A 50 0.10 -14.74 11.90
C PRO A 50 0.81 -13.46 11.46
N THR A 51 1.80 -13.02 12.21
CA THR A 51 2.83 -12.09 11.73
C THR A 51 3.48 -12.57 10.42
N ASN A 52 3.17 -13.80 9.97
CA ASN A 52 3.74 -14.55 8.86
C ASN A 52 2.77 -14.83 7.69
N SER A 53 1.74 -14.02 7.47
CA SER A 53 1.05 -14.13 6.18
C SER A 53 0.61 -12.76 5.62
N PRO A 54 1.57 -11.87 5.31
CA PRO A 54 1.35 -11.04 4.14
C PRO A 54 1.15 -12.00 2.96
N GLY A 55 0.36 -11.64 1.94
CA GLY A 55 0.29 -12.47 0.75
C GLY A 55 1.65 -12.57 0.05
N GLN A 56 1.64 -12.95 -1.22
CA GLN A 56 2.88 -13.01 -2.02
C GLN A 56 3.70 -11.73 -1.86
N SER A 57 4.99 -11.89 -1.61
CA SER A 57 5.96 -10.80 -1.51
C SER A 57 6.04 -10.00 -2.81
N ALA A 58 6.60 -8.80 -2.74
CA ALA A 58 6.81 -7.98 -3.92
C ALA A 58 7.73 -8.69 -4.94
N GLU A 59 8.72 -9.43 -4.45
CA GLU A 59 9.67 -10.23 -5.22
C GLU A 59 8.97 -11.40 -5.94
N GLU A 60 8.18 -12.20 -5.22
CA GLU A 60 7.41 -13.29 -5.82
C GLU A 60 6.44 -12.79 -6.89
N LEU A 61 5.81 -11.63 -6.66
CA LEU A 61 4.91 -11.00 -7.64
C LEU A 61 5.66 -10.41 -8.84
N ALA A 62 6.85 -9.84 -8.62
CA ALA A 62 7.72 -9.36 -9.68
C ALA A 62 8.12 -10.49 -10.62
N GLU A 63 8.55 -11.62 -10.06
CA GLU A 63 8.93 -12.82 -10.81
C GLU A 63 7.73 -13.42 -11.55
N GLN A 64 6.62 -13.64 -10.86
CA GLN A 64 5.42 -14.27 -11.45
C GLN A 64 4.85 -13.47 -12.62
N LEU A 65 4.89 -12.13 -12.53
CA LEU A 65 4.32 -11.24 -13.56
C LEU A 65 5.37 -10.76 -14.56
N ASN A 66 6.64 -11.14 -14.38
CA ASN A 66 7.79 -10.63 -15.11
C ASN A 66 7.81 -9.09 -15.13
N VAL A 67 7.63 -8.45 -13.98
CA VAL A 67 7.61 -6.98 -13.86
C VAL A 67 8.70 -6.50 -12.91
N THR A 68 9.16 -5.27 -13.08
CA THR A 68 10.04 -4.64 -12.10
C THR A 68 9.20 -3.98 -11.02
N VAL A 69 9.43 -4.31 -9.74
CA VAL A 69 8.74 -3.66 -8.62
C VAL A 69 9.76 -2.85 -7.81
N ARG A 70 9.51 -1.54 -7.66
CA ARG A 70 10.27 -0.67 -6.75
C ARG A 70 9.40 -0.32 -5.55
N THR A 71 9.72 -0.94 -4.42
CA THR A 71 9.06 -0.69 -3.15
C THR A 71 9.58 0.57 -2.49
N ARG A 72 8.88 1.05 -1.45
CA ARG A 72 9.28 2.21 -0.64
C ARG A 72 9.65 3.46 -1.48
N THR A 73 9.05 3.61 -2.66
CA THR A 73 9.32 4.64 -3.66
C THR A 73 8.08 5.52 -3.82
N ARG A 74 8.18 6.81 -3.51
CA ARG A 74 7.13 7.79 -3.80
C ARG A 74 7.41 8.51 -5.10
N VAL A 75 6.34 8.89 -5.79
CA VAL A 75 6.42 9.55 -7.10
C VAL A 75 5.68 10.88 -7.02
N ARG A 76 6.30 11.92 -7.56
CA ARG A 76 5.66 13.18 -7.90
C ARG A 76 5.57 13.26 -9.42
N VAL A 77 4.35 13.12 -9.93
CA VAL A 77 4.08 13.25 -11.36
C VAL A 77 3.60 14.66 -11.64
N SER A 78 4.18 15.29 -12.66
CA SER A 78 3.68 16.55 -13.24
C SER A 78 2.96 16.23 -14.53
N ILE A 79 1.67 16.59 -14.63
CA ILE A 79 0.85 16.36 -15.83
C ILE A 79 1.35 17.20 -17.04
N ARG A 80 2.19 18.22 -16.78
CA ARG A 80 2.69 19.13 -17.82
C ARG A 80 4.00 18.69 -18.49
N SER A 81 4.67 17.68 -17.96
CA SER A 81 5.97 17.20 -18.46
C SER A 81 5.91 15.69 -18.65
N ALA A 82 6.40 15.18 -19.77
CA ALA A 82 6.58 13.75 -19.97
C ALA A 82 7.64 13.25 -18.97
N GLY A 83 7.21 12.46 -17.97
CA GLY A 83 8.10 11.89 -16.95
C GLY A 83 7.60 12.09 -15.53
N GLY A 84 7.80 11.06 -14.70
CA GLY A 84 7.56 11.10 -13.26
C GLY A 84 8.87 11.31 -12.53
N HIS A 85 8.88 12.15 -11.50
CA HIS A 85 10.03 12.29 -10.62
C HIS A 85 9.82 11.45 -9.37
N LEU A 86 10.79 10.62 -9.04
CA LEU A 86 10.80 9.87 -7.79
C LEU A 86 11.23 10.79 -6.65
N GLU A 87 10.86 10.41 -5.44
CA GLU A 87 11.42 11.01 -4.23
C GLU A 87 12.93 10.79 -4.22
N GLY A 88 13.70 11.89 -4.34
CA GLY A 88 15.14 11.87 -4.63
C GLY A 88 15.53 12.53 -5.96
N GLY A 89 14.56 12.91 -6.80
CA GLY A 89 14.78 13.69 -8.02
C GLY A 89 15.08 12.86 -9.28
N GLU A 90 15.19 11.53 -9.16
CA GLU A 90 15.34 10.62 -10.30
C GLU A 90 14.14 10.76 -11.25
N ALA A 91 14.41 10.97 -12.54
CA ALA A 91 13.37 10.97 -13.56
C ALA A 91 13.21 9.55 -14.13
N LEU A 92 11.98 9.02 -14.09
CA LEU A 92 11.66 7.74 -14.69
C LEU A 92 10.87 7.95 -15.99
N PRO A 93 11.46 7.68 -17.17
CA PRO A 93 10.76 7.77 -18.44
C PRO A 93 9.74 6.63 -18.58
N TYR A 94 8.61 6.91 -19.24
CA TYR A 94 7.58 5.94 -19.56
C TYR A 94 6.91 6.31 -20.89
N SER A 95 6.43 5.30 -21.63
CA SER A 95 5.54 5.51 -22.78
C SER A 95 4.09 5.72 -22.36
N GLU A 96 3.66 5.00 -21.33
CA GLU A 96 2.32 5.07 -20.74
C GLU A 96 2.41 5.09 -19.22
N LEU A 97 1.49 5.82 -18.57
CA LEU A 97 1.41 5.92 -17.12
C LEU A 97 0.02 5.50 -16.62
N GLY A 98 -0.03 4.40 -15.86
CA GLY A 98 -1.20 3.99 -15.10
C GLY A 98 -1.13 4.50 -13.65
N LEU A 99 -2.16 5.21 -13.20
CA LEU A 99 -2.26 5.68 -11.82
C LEU A 99 -3.22 4.79 -11.01
N ALA A 100 -2.65 3.90 -10.20
CA ALA A 100 -3.37 3.04 -9.25
C ALA A 100 -3.15 3.50 -7.80
N LEU A 101 -3.30 4.81 -7.54
CA LEU A 101 -2.89 5.46 -6.28
C LEU A 101 -3.75 5.10 -5.06
N GLY A 102 -4.91 4.49 -5.28
CA GLY A 102 -5.80 4.10 -4.19
C GLY A 102 -6.47 5.28 -3.49
N ALA A 103 -6.57 5.17 -2.15
CA ALA A 103 -7.22 6.14 -1.29
C ALA A 103 -6.33 6.46 -0.07
N GLU A 104 -6.22 7.74 0.25
CA GLU A 104 -5.51 8.26 1.41
C GLU A 104 -6.45 8.38 2.62
N LEU A 105 -5.92 8.17 3.82
CA LEU A 105 -6.68 8.33 5.05
C LEU A 105 -6.97 9.81 5.30
N ILE A 106 -8.25 10.15 5.42
CA ILE A 106 -8.67 11.49 5.83
C ILE A 106 -8.26 11.70 7.29
N ARG A 107 -7.41 12.71 7.52
CA ARG A 107 -7.02 13.14 8.87
C ARG A 107 -7.88 14.33 9.28
N PRO A 108 -8.97 14.14 10.06
CA PRO A 108 -9.74 15.27 10.54
C PRO A 108 -8.86 16.20 11.37
N PRO A 109 -9.12 17.52 11.37
CA PRO A 109 -8.41 18.45 12.24
C PRO A 109 -8.76 18.13 13.69
N LEU A 110 -7.91 17.35 14.35
CA LEU A 110 -8.05 16.98 15.75
C LEU A 110 -7.22 17.95 16.58
N VAL A 111 -7.85 18.59 17.56
CA VAL A 111 -7.14 19.27 18.64
C VAL A 111 -7.04 18.26 19.79
N ALA A 112 -6.01 17.43 19.75
CA ALA A 112 -5.75 16.43 20.78
C ALA A 112 -4.45 16.77 21.51
N THR A 113 -4.44 16.62 22.84
CA THR A 113 -3.25 16.83 23.68
C THR A 113 -2.08 15.89 23.31
N ARG A 114 -2.37 14.79 22.59
CA ARG A 114 -1.39 13.82 22.08
C ARG A 114 -1.75 13.31 20.69
N LEU A 115 -1.50 14.13 19.67
CA LEU A 115 -1.68 13.74 18.26
C LEU A 115 -0.90 12.47 17.85
N GLY A 116 0.24 12.19 18.50
CA GLY A 116 1.04 11.00 18.25
C GLY A 116 0.36 9.67 18.64
N ASP A 117 -0.68 9.73 19.47
CA ASP A 117 -1.46 8.55 19.90
C ASP A 117 -2.62 8.24 18.92
N VAL A 118 -2.91 9.14 17.97
CA VAL A 118 -3.91 8.93 16.92
C VAL A 118 -3.24 8.17 15.77
N LEU A 119 -3.62 6.91 15.60
CA LEU A 119 -3.08 6.03 14.56
C LEU A 119 -4.13 5.82 13.46
N GLY A 120 -3.69 6.00 12.22
CA GLY A 120 -4.44 5.58 11.03
C GLY A 120 -4.04 4.16 10.64
N VAL A 121 -4.99 3.38 10.11
CA VAL A 121 -4.72 2.03 9.60
C VAL A 121 -5.26 1.93 8.18
N ASN A 122 -4.37 2.01 7.17
CA ASN A 122 -4.75 1.89 5.76
C ASN A 122 -3.97 0.79 5.02
N ASP A 123 -2.79 0.42 5.51
CA ASP A 123 -1.89 -0.56 4.91
C ASP A 123 -1.26 -1.50 5.98
N PRO A 124 -0.52 -2.55 5.57
CA PRO A 124 0.08 -3.50 6.51
C PRO A 124 1.12 -2.86 7.45
N ASP A 125 1.85 -1.83 7.00
CA ASP A 125 2.85 -1.14 7.83
C ASP A 125 2.17 -0.34 8.95
N ASP A 126 1.07 0.35 8.63
CA ASP A 126 0.21 1.00 9.63
C ASP A 126 -0.36 -0.01 10.65
N TYR A 127 -0.81 -1.18 10.19
CA TYR A 127 -1.34 -2.23 11.06
C TYR A 127 -0.27 -2.78 12.01
N ARG A 128 0.94 -3.06 11.51
CA ARG A 128 2.10 -3.46 12.33
C ARG A 128 2.42 -2.40 13.39
N ARG A 129 2.39 -1.12 13.00
CA ARG A 129 2.59 0.01 13.93
C ARG A 129 1.50 0.08 15.01
N PHE A 130 0.23 -0.11 14.64
CA PHE A 130 -0.87 -0.17 15.58
C PHE A 130 -0.70 -1.31 16.59
N GLN A 131 -0.42 -2.54 16.13
CA GLN A 131 -0.18 -3.69 17.01
C GLN A 131 0.99 -3.45 17.96
N GLY A 132 2.10 -2.92 17.44
CA GLY A 132 3.27 -2.57 18.25
C GLY A 132 2.95 -1.54 19.33
N SER A 133 2.16 -0.51 19.01
CA SER A 133 1.75 0.52 19.98
C SER A 133 0.78 -0.04 21.04
N ALA A 134 -0.24 -0.79 20.62
CA ALA A 134 -1.25 -1.37 21.51
C ALA A 134 -0.64 -2.41 22.46
N GLY A 135 0.23 -3.28 21.95
CA GLY A 135 0.93 -4.31 22.74
C GLY A 135 1.91 -3.73 23.76
N ARG A 136 2.74 -2.75 23.34
CA ARG A 136 3.71 -2.09 24.25
C ARG A 136 3.04 -1.32 25.38
N GLN A 137 1.88 -0.72 25.12
CA GLN A 137 1.18 0.11 26.11
C GLN A 137 0.11 -0.64 26.91
N LYS A 138 -0.03 -1.97 26.73
CA LYS A 138 -1.07 -2.82 27.35
C LYS A 138 -2.46 -2.16 27.32
N LYS A 139 -2.81 -1.52 26.21
CA LYS A 139 -4.07 -0.75 26.10
C LYS A 139 -5.25 -1.71 26.17
N GLN A 140 -6.15 -1.48 27.12
CA GLN A 140 -7.39 -2.25 27.28
C GLN A 140 -8.61 -1.57 26.65
N LYS A 141 -8.49 -0.28 26.31
CA LYS A 141 -9.56 0.52 25.71
C LYS A 141 -9.01 1.27 24.51
N VAL A 142 -9.72 1.18 23.39
CA VAL A 142 -9.42 1.86 22.13
C VAL A 142 -10.66 2.65 21.73
N ALA A 143 -10.49 3.93 21.39
CA ALA A 143 -11.54 4.73 20.79
C ALA A 143 -11.35 4.71 19.27
N ILE A 144 -12.44 4.47 18.54
CA ILE A 144 -12.46 4.46 17.07
C ILE A 144 -13.13 5.76 16.60
N ILE A 145 -12.48 6.46 15.66
CA ILE A 145 -13.00 7.69 15.06
C ILE A 145 -13.28 7.38 13.59
N GLY A 146 -14.56 7.45 13.21
CA GLY A 146 -15.06 7.02 11.91
C GLY A 146 -16.06 5.88 12.06
N ALA A 147 -17.15 5.91 11.29
CA ALA A 147 -18.25 4.96 11.35
C ALA A 147 -18.50 4.25 10.00
N GLY A 148 -17.48 4.22 9.14
CA GLY A 148 -17.53 3.67 7.78
C GLY A 148 -16.74 2.37 7.62
#